data_AF-A0A954Z5D0-F1
#
_entry.id   AF-A0A954Z5D0-F1
#
_cell.length_a   1.000
_cell.length_b   1.000
_cell.length_c   1.000
_cell.angle_alpha   90.00
_cell.angle_beta   90.00
_cell.angle_gamma   90.00
#
_symmetry.space_group_name_H-M   'P 1'
#
loop_
_entity.id
_entity.type
_entity.pdbx_description
1 polymer ?
#
loop_
_entity_poly.entity_id
_entity_poly.type
_entity_poly.pdbx_seq_one_letter_code
_entity_poly.pdbx_strand_id
1 'polypeptide(L)'
;DDSIAPHLSSLSQLRQLTGDIQFSDAGVKQLGALHNLETLHLKGSSVTDASMPVLKRMHALKELWLEHTRVTDDGFAMLAGAGSLERVQLTKNRMTTRCVETLARMPSLRQVGLMDLNARVDGEPAWKGLESLGSLEDEFWICLCPQFSAHDFVKLSSFSKLKRIRIEGSSPSGSRRQITDKDASYLARLRQLEVLELTSTVVTDDGLEALAKLPLLKQLRISCLATVAGLEKVAAIPSLEYLTIGSPTLTDGDIGRTRAAHPHLASIQLVPFKLENRPVSRSPDGFWRNRSSDERTALDSFEGQSAPPLAAAGWLNAKSDATLDDYRGKVVLIEFWGTWCGPCIAQLPEIRRLHDAYADQGLVVIGVHSTRGADRAEEFAEKNRVPWPVALDSEDRSKEAYGVQSWPSCYLIDRRGQLRMADIFDGDREPAIQALLAEQE
;
A
#
# COMPACT_ATOMS: atom_id res chain seq x y z
N ASP A 1 -13.31 -23.45 26.06
CA ASP A 1 -13.79 -22.12 26.48
C ASP A 1 -13.32 -21.88 27.92
N ASP A 2 -13.84 -20.86 28.61
CA ASP A 2 -13.47 -20.54 30.00
C ASP A 2 -13.60 -21.71 31.00
N SER A 3 -14.42 -22.73 30.70
CA SER A 3 -14.60 -23.89 31.59
C SER A 3 -13.33 -24.70 31.80
N ILE A 4 -12.38 -24.66 30.84
CA ILE A 4 -11.11 -25.38 30.95
C ILE A 4 -10.03 -24.57 31.70
N ALA A 5 -10.20 -23.25 31.84
CA ALA A 5 -9.19 -22.36 32.42
C ALA A 5 -8.75 -22.76 33.85
N PRO A 6 -9.63 -23.23 34.77
CA PRO A 6 -9.21 -23.69 36.09
C PRO A 6 -8.29 -24.92 35.99
N HIS A 7 -8.62 -25.86 35.11
CA HIS A 7 -7.85 -27.07 34.89
C HIS A 7 -6.48 -26.74 34.31
N LEU A 8 -6.42 -25.86 33.30
CA LEU A 8 -5.16 -25.40 32.72
C LEU A 8 -4.27 -24.69 33.75
N SER A 9 -4.86 -23.86 34.63
CA SER A 9 -4.10 -23.11 35.64
C SER A 9 -3.34 -24.01 36.64
N SER A 10 -3.76 -25.27 36.80
CA SER A 10 -3.06 -26.26 37.63
C SER A 10 -1.79 -26.83 36.97
N LEU A 11 -1.64 -26.67 35.65
CA LEU A 11 -0.51 -27.18 34.87
C LEU A 11 0.66 -26.20 34.92
N SER A 12 1.30 -26.06 36.09
CA SER A 12 2.38 -25.07 36.34
C SER A 12 3.59 -25.17 35.40
N GLN A 13 3.79 -26.30 34.72
CA GLN A 13 4.86 -26.50 33.73
C GLN A 13 4.46 -26.18 32.29
N LEU A 14 3.21 -25.73 32.07
CA LEU A 14 2.72 -25.42 30.74
C LEU A 14 3.47 -24.21 30.16
N ARG A 15 4.12 -24.43 29.01
CA ARG A 15 4.88 -23.40 28.28
C ARG A 15 4.15 -22.85 27.07
N GLN A 16 3.24 -23.61 26.48
CA GLN A 16 2.55 -23.22 25.27
C GLN A 16 1.07 -23.55 25.40
N LEU A 17 0.23 -22.58 25.05
CA LEU A 17 -1.19 -22.74 24.90
C LEU A 17 -1.58 -22.19 23.52
N THR A 18 -1.64 -23.08 22.54
CA THR A 18 -1.90 -22.76 21.13
C THR A 18 -3.19 -23.44 20.66
N GLY A 19 -3.71 -23.02 19.49
CA GLY A 19 -4.92 -23.55 18.88
C GLY A 19 -6.13 -22.62 18.99
N ASP A 20 -7.27 -23.07 18.49
CA ASP A 20 -8.53 -22.30 18.45
C ASP A 20 -9.29 -22.39 19.79
N ILE A 21 -8.62 -21.97 20.86
CA ILE A 21 -9.22 -21.93 22.21
C ILE A 21 -9.72 -20.50 22.47
N GLN A 22 -11.02 -20.38 22.69
CA GLN A 22 -11.66 -19.10 22.97
C GLN A 22 -11.73 -18.85 24.47
N PHE A 23 -11.17 -17.73 24.92
CA PHE A 23 -11.28 -17.25 26.29
C PHE A 23 -12.07 -15.94 26.38
N SER A 24 -12.65 -15.67 27.54
CA SER A 24 -13.02 -14.31 27.97
C SER A 24 -11.94 -13.74 28.88
N ASP A 25 -12.13 -12.49 29.32
CA ASP A 25 -11.25 -11.88 30.32
C ASP A 25 -11.23 -12.66 31.64
N ALA A 26 -12.33 -13.34 32.00
CA ALA A 26 -12.38 -14.19 33.19
C ALA A 26 -11.48 -15.43 33.03
N GLY A 27 -11.47 -16.04 31.83
CA GLY A 27 -10.56 -17.13 31.49
C GLY A 27 -9.10 -16.70 31.55
N VAL A 28 -8.73 -15.60 30.88
CA VAL A 28 -7.34 -15.08 30.90
C VAL A 28 -6.88 -14.71 32.31
N LYS A 29 -7.77 -14.16 33.15
CA LYS A 29 -7.45 -13.87 34.56
C LYS A 29 -6.99 -15.13 35.32
N GLN A 30 -7.58 -16.29 35.03
CA GLN A 30 -7.18 -17.56 35.64
C GLN A 30 -5.86 -18.08 35.06
N LEU A 31 -5.61 -17.87 33.77
CA LEU A 31 -4.33 -18.20 33.13
C LEU A 31 -3.15 -17.39 33.69
N GLY A 32 -3.40 -16.27 34.38
CA GLY A 32 -2.36 -15.44 35.02
C GLY A 32 -1.50 -16.17 36.07
N ALA A 33 -1.91 -17.35 36.55
CA ALA A 33 -1.11 -18.21 37.42
C ALA A 33 -0.03 -19.02 36.67
N LEU A 34 -0.08 -19.07 35.34
CA LEU A 34 0.85 -19.83 34.50
C LEU A 34 2.15 -19.03 34.27
N HIS A 35 2.99 -18.95 35.29
CA HIS A 35 4.21 -18.15 35.29
C HIS A 35 5.28 -18.63 34.28
N ASN A 36 5.18 -19.86 33.77
CA ASN A 36 6.10 -20.44 32.79
C ASN A 36 5.56 -20.39 31.35
N LEU A 37 4.38 -19.80 31.12
CA LEU A 37 3.78 -19.76 29.81
C LEU A 37 4.55 -18.80 28.89
N GLU A 38 5.10 -19.35 27.82
CA GLU A 38 5.92 -18.63 26.82
C GLU A 38 5.12 -18.27 25.56
N THR A 39 4.15 -19.11 25.17
CA THR A 39 3.29 -18.88 24.00
C THR A 39 1.83 -18.93 24.39
N LEU A 40 1.07 -17.90 24.01
CA LEU A 40 -0.38 -17.84 24.23
C LEU A 40 -1.10 -17.35 22.97
N HIS A 41 -1.96 -18.21 22.41
CA HIS A 41 -2.85 -17.84 21.31
C HIS A 41 -4.25 -17.56 21.86
N LEU A 42 -4.77 -16.36 21.61
CA LEU A 42 -6.12 -15.92 21.97
C LEU A 42 -6.97 -15.64 20.73
N LYS A 43 -6.68 -16.32 19.62
CA LYS A 43 -7.37 -16.13 18.34
C LYS A 43 -8.87 -16.34 18.48
N GLY A 44 -9.68 -15.40 17.99
CA GLY A 44 -11.14 -15.46 18.03
C GLY A 44 -11.73 -15.42 19.45
N SER A 45 -10.91 -15.07 20.46
CA SER A 45 -11.35 -14.97 21.84
C SER A 45 -12.13 -13.68 22.09
N SER A 46 -13.04 -13.71 23.06
CA SER A 46 -13.86 -12.56 23.46
C SER A 46 -13.13 -11.55 24.37
N VAL A 47 -11.81 -11.69 24.51
CA VAL A 47 -10.94 -10.88 25.37
C VAL A 47 -10.99 -9.40 24.99
N THR A 48 -10.93 -8.56 26.01
CA THR A 48 -10.95 -7.10 25.92
C THR A 48 -9.71 -6.51 26.60
N ASP A 49 -9.67 -5.19 26.73
CA ASP A 49 -8.61 -4.45 27.42
C ASP A 49 -8.42 -4.92 28.87
N ALA A 50 -9.45 -5.51 29.50
CA ALA A 50 -9.39 -6.04 30.86
C ALA A 50 -8.36 -7.18 31.03
N SER A 51 -8.01 -7.91 29.96
CA SER A 51 -6.99 -8.95 30.00
C SER A 51 -5.56 -8.41 30.01
N MET A 52 -5.32 -7.20 29.51
CA MET A 52 -3.96 -6.69 29.24
C MET A 52 -3.09 -6.54 30.50
N PRO A 53 -3.62 -6.08 31.67
CA PRO A 53 -2.84 -6.06 32.91
C PRO A 53 -2.43 -7.45 33.42
N VAL A 54 -3.19 -8.49 33.09
CA VAL A 54 -2.82 -9.88 33.41
C VAL A 54 -1.67 -10.30 32.51
N LEU A 55 -1.82 -10.15 31.20
CA LEU A 55 -0.81 -10.52 30.22
C LEU A 55 0.53 -9.79 30.44
N LYS A 56 0.50 -8.51 30.83
CA LYS A 56 1.72 -7.74 31.15
C LYS A 56 2.55 -8.35 32.28
N ARG A 57 1.91 -9.03 33.25
CA ARG A 57 2.57 -9.65 34.41
C ARG A 57 3.07 -11.07 34.12
N MET A 58 2.79 -11.61 32.94
CA MET A 58 3.29 -12.92 32.52
C MET A 58 4.71 -12.77 31.97
N HIS A 59 5.68 -12.66 32.87
CA HIS A 59 7.07 -12.33 32.51
C HIS A 59 7.82 -13.39 31.69
N ALA A 60 7.27 -14.61 31.57
CA ALA A 60 7.79 -15.64 30.67
C ALA A 60 7.19 -15.55 29.25
N LEU A 61 6.13 -14.77 29.05
CA LEU A 61 5.39 -14.73 27.80
C LEU A 61 6.21 -14.04 26.71
N LYS A 62 6.58 -14.80 25.69
CA LYS A 62 7.38 -14.38 24.53
C LYS A 62 6.53 -14.20 23.29
N GLU A 63 5.46 -14.98 23.14
CA GLU A 63 4.59 -14.96 21.98
C GLU A 63 3.13 -14.77 22.37
N LEU A 64 2.50 -13.76 21.76
CA LEU A 64 1.10 -13.42 22.01
C LEU A 64 0.36 -13.16 20.69
N TRP A 65 -0.68 -13.95 20.43
CA TRP A 65 -1.56 -13.76 19.27
C TRP A 65 -2.92 -13.27 19.73
N LEU A 66 -3.30 -12.07 19.29
CA LEU A 66 -4.56 -11.41 19.64
C LEU A 66 -5.51 -11.32 18.45
N GLU A 67 -5.41 -12.20 17.46
CA GLU A 67 -6.24 -12.14 16.25
C GLU A 67 -7.74 -12.23 16.56
N HIS A 68 -8.57 -11.44 15.90
CA HIS A 68 -10.04 -11.48 16.04
C HIS A 68 -10.56 -11.31 17.48
N THR A 69 -9.91 -10.44 18.26
CA THR A 69 -10.28 -10.08 19.63
C THR A 69 -10.93 -8.70 19.70
N ARG A 70 -11.39 -8.32 20.89
CA ARG A 70 -12.03 -7.02 21.15
C ARG A 70 -11.08 -6.00 21.80
N VAL A 71 -9.78 -6.29 21.82
CA VAL A 71 -8.74 -5.40 22.33
C VAL A 71 -8.66 -4.13 21.48
N THR A 72 -8.63 -2.98 22.15
CA THR A 72 -8.50 -1.64 21.54
C THR A 72 -7.05 -1.16 21.59
N ASP A 73 -6.76 -0.03 20.95
CA ASP A 73 -5.44 0.60 21.06
C ASP A 73 -5.09 0.99 22.50
N ASP A 74 -6.08 1.41 23.30
CA ASP A 74 -5.85 1.79 24.72
C ASP A 74 -5.52 0.58 25.58
N GLY A 75 -6.22 -0.54 25.37
CA GLY A 75 -5.88 -1.81 26.02
C GLY A 75 -4.49 -2.28 25.64
N PHE A 76 -4.19 -2.32 24.34
CA PHE A 76 -2.88 -2.77 23.87
C PHE A 76 -1.75 -1.88 24.39
N ALA A 77 -1.96 -0.55 24.50
CA ALA A 77 -1.02 0.38 25.11
C ALA A 77 -0.63 0.02 26.55
N MET A 78 -1.47 -0.71 27.30
CA MET A 78 -1.13 -1.20 28.62
C MET A 78 0.05 -2.19 28.60
N LEU A 79 0.26 -2.90 27.49
CA LEU A 79 1.40 -3.81 27.31
C LEU A 79 2.73 -3.08 27.02
N ALA A 80 2.74 -1.75 26.90
CA ALA A 80 3.98 -0.98 26.74
C ALA A 80 5.00 -1.33 27.84
N GLY A 81 6.26 -1.53 27.45
CA GLY A 81 7.34 -1.94 28.35
C GLY A 81 7.32 -3.42 28.75
N ALA A 82 6.47 -4.27 28.16
CA ALA A 82 6.56 -5.71 28.33
C ALA A 82 7.90 -6.22 27.75
N GLY A 83 8.85 -6.50 28.63
CA GLY A 83 10.22 -6.87 28.25
C GLY A 83 10.41 -8.33 27.84
N SER A 84 9.39 -9.18 27.97
CA SER A 84 9.48 -10.59 27.59
C SER A 84 8.94 -10.88 26.19
N LEU A 85 8.05 -10.03 25.66
CA LEU A 85 7.39 -10.27 24.37
C LEU A 85 8.37 -10.08 23.22
N GLU A 86 8.59 -11.16 22.47
CA GLU A 86 9.43 -11.21 21.28
C GLU A 86 8.58 -11.23 19.99
N ARG A 87 7.38 -11.82 20.06
CA ARG A 87 6.52 -12.08 18.90
C ARG A 87 5.07 -11.70 19.18
N VAL A 88 4.52 -10.81 18.36
CA VAL A 88 3.14 -10.32 18.53
C VAL A 88 2.39 -10.34 17.19
N GLN A 89 1.20 -10.94 17.19
CA GLN A 89 0.29 -10.96 16.05
C GLN A 89 -1.00 -10.19 16.37
N LEU A 90 -1.26 -9.12 15.61
CA LEU A 90 -2.43 -8.25 15.73
C LEU A 90 -3.21 -8.27 14.41
N THR A 91 -4.22 -9.16 14.31
CA THR A 91 -5.06 -9.30 13.10
C THR A 91 -6.53 -9.02 13.39
N LYS A 92 -7.23 -8.25 12.53
CA LYS A 92 -8.71 -8.09 12.54
C LYS A 92 -9.30 -7.78 13.92
N ASN A 93 -8.74 -6.79 14.59
CA ASN A 93 -9.15 -6.35 15.93
C ASN A 93 -9.87 -5.00 15.90
N ARG A 94 -10.21 -4.47 17.08
CA ARG A 94 -10.66 -3.08 17.25
C ARG A 94 -9.51 -2.06 17.33
N MET A 95 -8.27 -2.51 17.14
CA MET A 95 -7.09 -1.65 17.06
C MET A 95 -7.00 -0.93 15.73
N THR A 96 -6.36 0.23 15.77
CA THR A 96 -5.97 1.00 14.59
C THR A 96 -4.45 0.89 14.40
N THR A 97 -3.91 1.58 13.40
CA THR A 97 -2.46 1.68 13.20
C THR A 97 -1.73 2.44 14.31
N ARG A 98 -2.45 3.01 15.30
CA ARG A 98 -1.86 3.60 16.53
C ARG A 98 -1.11 2.58 17.38
N CYS A 99 -1.45 1.29 17.30
CA CYS A 99 -0.76 0.24 18.03
C CYS A 99 0.76 0.19 17.79
N VAL A 100 1.24 0.70 16.64
CA VAL A 100 2.67 0.80 16.28
C VAL A 100 3.47 1.61 17.30
N GLU A 101 2.89 2.67 17.85
CA GLU A 101 3.53 3.50 18.88
C GLU A 101 3.77 2.70 20.18
N THR A 102 2.89 1.77 20.49
CA THR A 102 3.05 0.85 21.62
C THR A 102 4.11 -0.20 21.33
N LEU A 103 4.09 -0.80 20.13
CA LEU A 103 5.09 -1.79 19.70
C LEU A 103 6.51 -1.21 19.77
N ALA A 104 6.68 0.06 19.38
CA ALA A 104 7.96 0.78 19.46
C ALA A 104 8.51 0.88 20.90
N ARG A 105 7.67 0.66 21.91
CA ARG A 105 8.03 0.72 23.34
C ARG A 105 8.20 -0.67 23.97
N MET A 106 8.26 -1.73 23.15
CA MET A 106 8.52 -3.09 23.61
C MET A 106 9.96 -3.49 23.23
N PRO A 107 10.88 -3.56 24.21
CA PRO A 107 12.33 -3.60 23.94
C PRO A 107 12.83 -4.93 23.36
N SER A 108 12.04 -6.00 23.49
CA SER A 108 12.45 -7.36 23.10
C SER A 108 11.77 -7.85 21.82
N LEU A 109 10.97 -7.01 21.15
CA LEU A 109 10.29 -7.42 19.93
C LEU A 109 11.27 -7.76 18.81
N ARG A 110 11.06 -8.91 18.20
CA ARG A 110 11.83 -9.43 17.05
C ARG A 110 10.93 -9.76 15.87
N GLN A 111 9.67 -10.11 16.14
CA GLN A 111 8.66 -10.39 15.12
C GLN A 111 7.35 -9.68 15.42
N VAL A 112 6.77 -9.07 14.39
CA VAL A 112 5.50 -8.36 14.47
C VAL A 112 4.67 -8.69 13.24
N GLY A 113 3.41 -9.07 13.46
CA GLY A 113 2.42 -9.22 12.40
C GLY A 113 1.23 -8.27 12.61
N LEU A 114 0.95 -7.45 11.60
CA LEU A 114 -0.11 -6.43 11.60
C LEU A 114 -1.01 -6.63 10.40
N MET A 115 -2.21 -7.16 10.61
CA MET A 115 -3.11 -7.51 9.53
C MET A 115 -4.49 -6.91 9.72
N ASP A 116 -5.06 -6.30 8.67
CA ASP A 116 -6.41 -5.72 8.67
C ASP A 116 -6.67 -4.79 9.88
N LEU A 117 -5.72 -3.89 10.15
CA LEU A 117 -5.90 -2.85 11.17
C LEU A 117 -6.86 -1.76 10.68
N ASN A 118 -7.65 -1.21 11.59
CA ASN A 118 -8.56 -0.12 11.27
C ASN A 118 -7.79 1.19 11.01
N ALA A 119 -8.42 2.11 10.27
CA ALA A 119 -7.90 3.46 10.11
C ALA A 119 -7.95 4.24 11.44
N ARG A 120 -6.96 5.10 11.67
CA ARG A 120 -7.00 6.06 12.78
C ARG A 120 -8.11 7.08 12.53
N VAL A 121 -8.71 7.55 13.62
CA VAL A 121 -9.75 8.59 13.60
C VAL A 121 -9.25 9.94 14.14
N ASP A 122 -7.98 10.00 14.58
CA ASP A 122 -7.39 11.15 15.27
C ASP A 122 -6.70 12.16 14.34
N GLY A 123 -6.70 11.92 13.03
CA GLY A 123 -6.09 12.82 12.03
C GLY A 123 -4.56 12.74 11.95
N GLU A 124 -3.92 11.94 12.78
CA GLU A 124 -2.47 11.68 12.71
C GLU A 124 -2.13 10.75 11.53
N PRO A 125 -0.89 10.79 11.00
CA PRO A 125 -0.46 9.84 9.99
C PRO A 125 -0.67 8.40 10.47
N ALA A 126 -1.27 7.58 9.61
CA ALA A 126 -1.67 6.22 9.98
C ALA A 126 -0.53 5.43 10.65
N TRP A 127 0.66 5.43 10.06
CA TRP A 127 1.82 4.66 10.53
C TRP A 127 2.86 5.54 11.21
N LYS A 128 2.43 6.41 12.12
CA LYS A 128 3.33 7.21 12.96
C LYS A 128 4.18 6.29 13.86
N GLY A 129 5.49 6.53 13.90
CA GLY A 129 6.43 5.76 14.72
C GLY A 129 6.85 4.42 14.13
N LEU A 130 6.43 4.06 12.92
CA LEU A 130 6.80 2.80 12.26
C LEU A 130 8.32 2.64 12.14
N GLU A 131 9.04 3.72 11.87
CA GLU A 131 10.51 3.76 11.79
C GLU A 131 11.20 3.32 13.08
N SER A 132 10.51 3.38 14.23
CA SER A 132 11.04 2.96 15.53
C SER A 132 11.04 1.44 15.71
N LEU A 133 10.37 0.69 14.82
CA LEU A 133 10.45 -0.77 14.77
C LEU A 133 11.68 -1.26 13.98
N GLY A 134 12.61 -0.37 13.62
CA GLY A 134 13.81 -0.73 12.84
C GLY A 134 14.77 -1.70 13.53
N SER A 135 14.56 -2.00 14.82
CA SER A 135 15.29 -3.04 15.58
C SER A 135 14.81 -4.46 15.32
N LEU A 136 13.66 -4.65 14.65
CA LEU A 136 13.15 -5.98 14.32
C LEU A 136 14.16 -6.75 13.44
N GLU A 137 14.48 -7.98 13.85
CA GLU A 137 15.50 -8.80 13.19
C GLU A 137 14.88 -9.98 12.44
N ASP A 138 13.80 -10.56 12.94
CA ASP A 138 13.34 -11.86 12.47
C ASP A 138 12.30 -11.76 11.35
N GLU A 139 11.15 -11.13 11.63
CA GLU A 139 10.05 -11.09 10.66
C GLU A 139 9.09 -9.92 10.89
N PHE A 140 8.73 -9.24 9.81
CA PHE A 140 7.67 -8.26 9.80
C PHE A 140 6.62 -8.64 8.77
N TRP A 141 5.42 -8.93 9.24
CA TRP A 141 4.28 -9.21 8.37
C TRP A 141 3.29 -8.06 8.47
N ILE A 142 2.97 -7.46 7.33
CA ILE A 142 1.96 -6.42 7.24
C ILE A 142 0.96 -6.72 6.11
N CYS A 143 -0.32 -6.50 6.40
CA CYS A 143 -1.35 -6.39 5.39
C CYS A 143 -1.63 -4.91 5.14
N LEU A 144 -1.31 -4.42 3.94
CA LEU A 144 -1.44 -3.02 3.54
C LEU A 144 -2.90 -2.61 3.60
N CYS A 145 -3.20 -1.74 4.55
CA CYS A 145 -4.46 -1.03 4.61
C CYS A 145 -4.47 0.13 3.58
N PRO A 146 -5.65 0.62 3.15
CA PRO A 146 -5.76 1.71 2.16
C PRO A 146 -4.94 2.96 2.49
N GLN A 147 -4.68 3.20 3.79
CA GLN A 147 -3.93 4.33 4.31
C GLN A 147 -2.41 4.14 4.36
N PHE A 148 -1.88 2.96 3.96
CA PHE A 148 -0.43 2.76 3.85
C PHE A 148 0.10 3.51 2.63
N SER A 149 0.94 4.52 2.82
CA SER A 149 1.39 5.41 1.74
C SER A 149 2.81 5.07 1.25
N ALA A 150 3.26 5.69 0.16
CA ALA A 150 4.67 5.63 -0.26
C ALA A 150 5.61 6.16 0.82
N HIS A 151 5.18 7.14 1.63
CA HIS A 151 5.95 7.65 2.75
C HIS A 151 6.19 6.58 3.83
N ASP A 152 5.26 5.65 4.00
CA ASP A 152 5.41 4.55 4.97
C ASP A 152 6.38 3.46 4.47
N PHE A 153 6.47 3.23 3.15
CA PHE A 153 7.55 2.41 2.56
C PHE A 153 8.94 3.04 2.76
N VAL A 154 9.04 4.36 2.73
CA VAL A 154 10.29 5.06 3.08
C VAL A 154 10.66 4.77 4.53
N LYS A 155 9.70 4.79 5.47
CA LYS A 155 9.96 4.42 6.86
C LYS A 155 10.40 2.96 7.01
N LEU A 156 9.81 2.03 6.26
CA LEU A 156 10.23 0.62 6.27
C LEU A 156 11.71 0.46 5.92
N SER A 157 12.30 1.35 5.11
CA SER A 157 13.73 1.27 4.80
C SER A 157 14.66 1.46 6.02
N SER A 158 14.16 1.89 7.17
CA SER A 158 14.92 1.92 8.43
C SER A 158 15.12 0.55 9.08
N PHE A 159 14.42 -0.50 8.60
CA PHE A 159 14.41 -1.86 9.17
C PHE A 159 15.66 -2.64 8.75
N SER A 160 16.82 -2.03 8.95
CA SER A 160 18.11 -2.47 8.42
C SER A 160 18.56 -3.87 8.87
N LYS A 161 17.99 -4.40 9.96
CA LYS A 161 18.29 -5.74 10.48
C LYS A 161 17.30 -6.82 10.04
N LEU A 162 16.20 -6.44 9.39
CA LEU A 162 15.09 -7.33 9.15
C LEU A 162 15.45 -8.39 8.11
N LYS A 163 15.28 -9.67 8.49
CA LYS A 163 15.56 -10.81 7.63
C LYS A 163 14.38 -11.24 6.78
N ARG A 164 13.15 -11.04 7.25
CA ARG A 164 11.95 -11.51 6.57
C ARG A 164 10.88 -10.44 6.56
N ILE A 165 10.31 -10.18 5.39
CA ILE A 165 9.19 -9.28 5.26
C ILE A 165 8.12 -9.91 4.38
N ARG A 166 6.90 -9.91 4.88
CA ARG A 166 5.70 -10.26 4.11
C ARG A 166 4.81 -9.03 4.05
N ILE A 167 4.53 -8.58 2.83
CA ILE A 167 3.62 -7.48 2.58
C ILE A 167 2.50 -7.99 1.70
N GLU A 168 1.31 -8.03 2.28
CA GLU A 168 0.09 -8.42 1.58
C GLU A 168 -0.71 -7.17 1.22
N GLY A 169 -1.17 -7.02 -0.02
CA GLY A 169 -2.18 -5.99 -0.31
C GLY A 169 -3.55 -6.42 0.22
N SER A 170 -4.14 -5.69 1.18
CA SER A 170 -5.42 -6.07 1.79
C SER A 170 -6.64 -5.64 0.95
N SER A 171 -7.65 -6.52 0.85
CA SER A 171 -8.93 -6.47 1.60
C SER A 171 -10.19 -6.83 0.76
N PRO A 172 -11.18 -7.53 1.36
CA PRO A 172 -12.50 -7.83 0.78
C PRO A 172 -13.42 -6.62 0.48
N SER A 173 -12.99 -5.38 0.74
CA SER A 173 -13.78 -4.14 0.59
C SER A 173 -13.49 -3.32 -0.69
N GLY A 174 -12.65 -3.82 -1.60
CA GLY A 174 -12.53 -3.29 -2.98
C GLY A 174 -11.66 -2.03 -3.18
N SER A 175 -11.16 -1.40 -2.13
CA SER A 175 -10.16 -0.31 -2.23
C SER A 175 -8.79 -0.82 -1.80
N ARG A 176 -7.98 -1.29 -2.76
CA ARG A 176 -6.65 -1.87 -2.46
C ARG A 176 -5.53 -0.96 -2.94
N ARG A 177 -4.57 -0.67 -2.06
CA ARG A 177 -3.27 -0.13 -2.48
C ARG A 177 -2.44 -1.27 -3.07
N GLN A 178 -1.96 -1.08 -4.29
CA GLN A 178 -1.05 -2.04 -4.93
C GLN A 178 0.40 -1.68 -4.62
N ILE A 179 1.27 -2.70 -4.59
CA ILE A 179 2.72 -2.50 -4.45
C ILE A 179 3.32 -2.22 -5.82
N THR A 180 4.10 -1.15 -5.94
CA THR A 180 4.63 -0.61 -7.21
C THR A 180 6.15 -0.80 -7.30
N ASP A 181 6.76 -0.49 -8.45
CA ASP A 181 8.22 -0.50 -8.63
C ASP A 181 8.94 0.46 -7.68
N LYS A 182 8.32 1.61 -7.39
CA LYS A 182 8.85 2.57 -6.43
C LYS A 182 8.88 1.99 -5.02
N ASP A 183 7.85 1.27 -4.62
CA ASP A 183 7.81 0.57 -3.33
C ASP A 183 8.87 -0.52 -3.26
N ALA A 184 9.01 -1.32 -4.32
CA ALA A 184 10.06 -2.31 -4.45
C ALA A 184 11.47 -1.69 -4.34
N SER A 185 11.68 -0.48 -4.88
CA SER A 185 12.94 0.25 -4.74
C SER A 185 13.26 0.66 -3.30
N TYR A 186 12.25 0.91 -2.46
CA TYR A 186 12.45 1.16 -1.03
C TYR A 186 12.76 -0.13 -0.29
N LEU A 187 12.08 -1.23 -0.61
CA LEU A 187 12.35 -2.55 -0.03
C LEU A 187 13.75 -3.06 -0.38
N ALA A 188 14.26 -2.74 -1.57
CA ALA A 188 15.62 -3.07 -2.00
C ALA A 188 16.73 -2.44 -1.12
N ARG A 189 16.39 -1.50 -0.23
CA ARG A 189 17.32 -0.92 0.76
C ARG A 189 17.53 -1.80 1.99
N LEU A 190 16.68 -2.81 2.19
CA LEU A 190 16.77 -3.77 3.30
C LEU A 190 17.85 -4.81 3.02
N ARG A 191 19.12 -4.42 3.17
CA ARG A 191 20.28 -5.25 2.77
C ARG A 191 20.44 -6.56 3.55
N GLN A 192 19.75 -6.73 4.67
CA GLN A 192 19.74 -7.96 5.48
C GLN A 192 18.59 -8.92 5.12
N LEU A 193 17.76 -8.57 4.14
CA LEU A 193 16.57 -9.34 3.80
C LEU A 193 16.94 -10.66 3.12
N GLU A 194 16.48 -11.75 3.71
CA GLU A 194 16.62 -13.13 3.24
C GLU A 194 15.32 -13.66 2.60
N VAL A 195 14.16 -13.22 3.10
CA VAL A 195 12.85 -13.65 2.58
C VAL A 195 11.98 -12.43 2.29
N LEU A 196 11.51 -12.34 1.06
CA LEU A 196 10.59 -11.30 0.60
C LEU A 196 9.33 -11.95 0.02
N GLU A 197 8.18 -11.66 0.62
CA GLU A 197 6.89 -12.08 0.09
C GLU A 197 6.00 -10.87 -0.18
N LEU A 198 5.63 -10.67 -1.44
CA LEU A 198 4.80 -9.57 -1.91
C LEU A 198 3.59 -10.10 -2.66
N THR A 199 2.39 -9.78 -2.20
CA THR A 199 1.14 -10.10 -2.91
C THR A 199 0.42 -8.84 -3.33
N SER A 200 -0.47 -8.95 -4.33
CA SER A 200 -1.23 -7.80 -4.87
C SER A 200 -0.31 -6.66 -5.33
N THR A 201 0.65 -6.98 -6.20
CA THR A 201 1.60 -6.00 -6.76
C THR A 201 1.30 -5.69 -8.23
N VAL A 202 1.67 -4.49 -8.64
CA VAL A 202 1.81 -4.05 -10.03
C VAL A 202 3.28 -3.86 -10.39
N VAL A 203 4.17 -4.57 -9.68
CA VAL A 203 5.61 -4.54 -9.93
C VAL A 203 5.90 -5.04 -11.33
N THR A 204 6.80 -4.38 -12.05
CA THR A 204 7.21 -4.68 -13.41
C THR A 204 8.64 -5.19 -13.43
N ASP A 205 9.24 -5.25 -14.62
CA ASP A 205 10.65 -5.56 -14.80
C ASP A 205 11.55 -4.58 -14.01
N ASP A 206 11.18 -3.30 -13.90
CA ASP A 206 11.97 -2.29 -13.18
C ASP A 206 11.99 -2.53 -11.67
N GLY A 207 10.85 -2.90 -11.08
CA GLY A 207 10.79 -3.27 -9.67
C GLY A 207 11.51 -4.58 -9.39
N LEU A 208 11.42 -5.58 -10.29
CA LEU A 208 12.23 -6.80 -10.17
C LEU A 208 13.74 -6.50 -10.28
N GLU A 209 14.15 -5.60 -11.16
CA GLU A 209 15.55 -5.14 -11.24
C GLU A 209 16.00 -4.41 -9.96
N ALA A 210 15.11 -3.65 -9.33
CA ALA A 210 15.40 -3.06 -8.03
C ALA A 210 15.57 -4.14 -6.95
N LEU A 211 14.67 -5.12 -6.87
CA LEU A 211 14.75 -6.23 -5.91
C LEU A 211 15.97 -7.14 -6.14
N ALA A 212 16.44 -7.26 -7.38
CA ALA A 212 17.67 -7.98 -7.72
C ALA A 212 18.93 -7.43 -7.02
N LYS A 213 18.87 -6.24 -6.43
CA LYS A 213 19.97 -5.61 -5.68
C LYS A 213 20.04 -6.05 -4.22
N LEU A 214 19.14 -6.92 -3.76
CA LEU A 214 19.14 -7.48 -2.40
C LEU A 214 20.21 -8.59 -2.29
N PRO A 215 21.30 -8.37 -1.52
CA PRO A 215 22.49 -9.21 -1.61
C PRO A 215 22.38 -10.56 -0.87
N LEU A 216 21.39 -10.69 0.02
CA LEU A 216 21.19 -11.87 0.87
C LEU A 216 19.85 -12.56 0.61
N LEU A 217 19.12 -12.16 -0.44
CA LEU A 217 17.78 -12.69 -0.70
C LEU A 217 17.87 -14.15 -1.11
N LYS A 218 17.26 -15.03 -0.31
CA LYS A 218 17.19 -16.49 -0.51
C LYS A 218 15.85 -16.93 -1.04
N GLN A 219 14.79 -16.24 -0.65
CA GLN A 219 13.43 -16.56 -1.07
C GLN A 219 12.70 -15.30 -1.53
N LEU A 220 12.16 -15.37 -2.75
CA LEU A 220 11.27 -14.36 -3.31
C LEU A 220 9.95 -15.01 -3.71
N ARG A 221 8.86 -14.55 -3.10
CA ARG A 221 7.49 -14.83 -3.55
C ARG A 221 6.87 -13.52 -4.00
N ILE A 222 6.48 -13.42 -5.27
CA ILE A 222 5.88 -12.19 -5.79
C ILE A 222 4.80 -12.48 -6.82
N SER A 223 3.66 -11.79 -6.74
CA SER A 223 2.71 -11.69 -7.86
C SER A 223 2.88 -10.33 -8.53
N CYS A 224 3.35 -10.28 -9.78
CA CYS A 224 3.77 -9.07 -10.49
C CYS A 224 3.34 -9.08 -11.97
N LEU A 225 3.57 -7.97 -12.66
CA LEU A 225 3.32 -7.76 -14.09
C LEU A 225 4.60 -7.87 -14.94
N ALA A 226 5.69 -8.36 -14.34
CA ALA A 226 6.97 -8.53 -14.98
C ALA A 226 6.95 -9.60 -16.09
N THR A 227 7.76 -9.34 -17.12
CA THR A 227 8.02 -10.21 -18.25
C THR A 227 9.18 -11.16 -17.97
N VAL A 228 9.57 -11.95 -18.98
CA VAL A 228 10.77 -12.79 -18.90
C VAL A 228 12.02 -11.95 -18.62
N ALA A 229 12.08 -10.70 -19.09
CA ALA A 229 13.24 -9.84 -18.84
C ALA A 229 13.43 -9.58 -17.34
N GLY A 230 12.37 -9.21 -16.61
CA GLY A 230 12.42 -9.02 -15.16
C GLY A 230 12.66 -10.33 -14.40
N LEU A 231 12.06 -11.44 -14.87
CA LEU A 231 12.30 -12.77 -14.29
C LEU A 231 13.80 -13.12 -14.29
N GLU A 232 14.48 -12.90 -15.41
CA GLU A 232 15.91 -13.19 -15.54
C GLU A 232 16.78 -12.32 -14.61
N LYS A 233 16.36 -11.09 -14.30
CA LYS A 233 17.08 -10.22 -13.34
C LYS A 233 17.09 -10.81 -11.93
N VAL A 234 15.94 -11.26 -11.44
CA VAL A 234 15.85 -11.85 -10.09
C VAL A 234 16.39 -13.27 -10.05
N ALA A 235 16.23 -14.04 -11.12
CA ALA A 235 16.82 -15.38 -11.23
C ALA A 235 18.36 -15.36 -11.21
N ALA A 236 18.98 -14.23 -11.59
CA ALA A 236 20.42 -14.03 -11.53
C ALA A 236 20.96 -13.64 -10.14
N ILE A 237 20.11 -13.46 -9.12
CA ILE A 237 20.57 -13.17 -7.75
C ILE A 237 21.32 -14.40 -7.21
N PRO A 238 22.63 -14.32 -6.91
CA PRO A 238 23.42 -15.52 -6.57
C PRO A 238 23.00 -16.22 -5.28
N SER A 239 22.40 -15.47 -4.34
CA SER A 239 21.91 -16.01 -3.06
C SER A 239 20.51 -16.61 -3.16
N LEU A 240 19.79 -16.41 -4.27
CA LEU A 240 18.40 -16.81 -4.38
C LEU A 240 18.31 -18.33 -4.58
N GLU A 241 17.50 -18.97 -3.76
CA GLU A 241 17.31 -20.43 -3.78
C GLU A 241 15.87 -20.77 -4.19
N TYR A 242 14.90 -19.97 -3.75
CA TYR A 242 13.48 -20.21 -3.94
C TYR A 242 12.79 -19.01 -4.60
N LEU A 243 12.33 -19.19 -5.83
CA LEU A 243 11.58 -18.19 -6.58
C LEU A 243 10.16 -18.69 -6.85
N THR A 244 9.16 -18.02 -6.29
CA THR A 244 7.77 -18.18 -6.70
C THR A 244 7.28 -16.90 -7.33
N ILE A 245 6.90 -16.97 -8.61
CA ILE A 245 6.39 -15.83 -9.36
C ILE A 245 4.97 -16.11 -9.82
N GLY A 246 4.07 -15.16 -9.61
CA GLY A 246 2.79 -15.10 -10.30
C GLY A 246 2.86 -13.98 -11.31
N SER A 247 2.64 -14.26 -12.58
CA SER A 247 2.58 -13.24 -13.63
C SER A 247 1.61 -13.67 -14.73
N PRO A 248 0.81 -12.74 -15.29
CA PRO A 248 -0.07 -13.06 -16.40
C PRO A 248 0.68 -13.18 -17.72
N THR A 249 1.94 -12.69 -17.80
CA THR A 249 2.74 -12.68 -19.02
C THR A 249 3.76 -13.82 -19.10
N LEU A 250 3.99 -14.53 -17.99
CA LEU A 250 4.94 -15.65 -17.93
C LEU A 250 4.23 -16.98 -18.18
N THR A 251 4.95 -17.89 -18.82
CA THR A 251 4.51 -19.25 -19.12
C THR A 251 5.39 -20.28 -18.41
N ASP A 252 4.89 -21.52 -18.28
CA ASP A 252 5.71 -22.64 -17.78
C ASP A 252 6.96 -22.88 -18.65
N GLY A 253 6.88 -22.54 -19.95
CA GLY A 253 8.01 -22.61 -20.87
C GLY A 253 9.12 -21.60 -20.53
N ASP A 254 8.75 -20.39 -20.09
CA ASP A 254 9.70 -19.39 -19.61
C ASP A 254 10.40 -19.87 -18.35
N ILE A 255 9.62 -20.36 -17.37
CA ILE A 255 10.16 -20.96 -16.13
C ILE A 255 11.13 -22.10 -16.43
N GLY A 256 10.78 -22.97 -17.39
CA GLY A 256 11.64 -24.08 -17.80
C GLY A 256 13.00 -23.61 -18.32
N ARG A 257 13.03 -22.55 -19.14
CA ARG A 257 14.26 -21.97 -19.68
C ARG A 257 15.08 -21.24 -18.60
N THR A 258 14.43 -20.43 -17.77
CA THR A 258 15.08 -19.74 -16.64
C THR A 258 15.70 -20.75 -15.68
N ARG A 259 14.99 -21.83 -15.34
CA ARG A 259 15.53 -22.91 -14.49
C ARG A 259 16.78 -23.56 -15.08
N ALA A 260 16.81 -23.77 -16.39
CA ALA A 260 17.97 -24.34 -17.07
C ALA A 260 19.16 -23.38 -17.09
N ALA A 261 18.91 -22.06 -17.23
CA ALA A 261 19.94 -21.03 -17.21
C ALA A 261 20.51 -20.75 -15.81
N HIS A 262 19.72 -20.97 -14.76
CA HIS A 262 20.06 -20.66 -13.37
C HIS A 262 20.00 -21.89 -12.46
N PRO A 263 20.96 -22.83 -12.58
CA PRO A 263 20.94 -24.11 -11.86
C PRO A 263 21.16 -23.97 -10.33
N HIS A 264 21.53 -22.79 -9.84
CA HIS A 264 21.65 -22.51 -8.41
C HIS A 264 20.28 -22.38 -7.72
N LEU A 265 19.22 -22.08 -8.47
CA LEU A 265 17.85 -22.03 -7.95
C LEU A 265 17.40 -23.45 -7.58
N ALA A 266 17.23 -23.71 -6.28
CA ALA A 266 16.67 -24.95 -5.78
C ALA A 266 15.22 -25.14 -6.24
N SER A 267 14.45 -24.05 -6.36
CA SER A 267 13.09 -24.08 -6.88
C SER A 267 12.72 -22.80 -7.62
N ILE A 268 12.06 -22.96 -8.76
CA ILE A 268 11.38 -21.89 -9.47
C ILE A 268 9.98 -22.37 -9.87
N GLN A 269 8.97 -21.59 -9.51
CA GLN A 269 7.56 -21.95 -9.69
C GLN A 269 6.79 -20.77 -10.26
N LEU A 270 6.01 -21.03 -11.33
CA LEU A 270 4.92 -20.16 -11.74
C LEU A 270 3.68 -20.55 -10.96
N VAL A 271 3.08 -19.60 -10.25
CA VAL A 271 1.78 -19.77 -9.59
C VAL A 271 0.72 -18.97 -10.34
N PRO A 272 -0.56 -19.38 -10.26
CA PRO A 272 -1.65 -18.62 -10.85
C PRO A 272 -1.58 -17.16 -10.42
N PHE A 273 -1.51 -16.27 -11.40
CA PHE A 273 -1.55 -14.85 -11.14
C PHE A 273 -2.92 -14.48 -10.60
N LYS A 274 -2.97 -14.14 -9.32
CA LYS A 274 -4.16 -13.58 -8.68
C LYS A 274 -3.92 -12.09 -8.49
N LEU A 275 -4.20 -11.28 -9.51
CA LEU A 275 -4.56 -9.90 -9.24
C LEU A 275 -5.99 -9.96 -8.70
N GLU A 276 -6.13 -9.97 -7.38
CA GLU A 276 -7.45 -10.01 -6.77
C GLU A 276 -8.25 -8.76 -7.17
N ASN A 277 -9.16 -8.97 -8.13
CA ASN A 277 -10.24 -8.09 -8.58
C ASN A 277 -9.91 -6.71 -9.18
N ARG A 278 -8.85 -6.56 -9.99
CA ARG A 278 -8.79 -5.52 -11.05
C ARG A 278 -7.97 -6.01 -12.26
N PRO A 279 -8.46 -5.96 -13.51
CA PRO A 279 -7.60 -6.10 -14.69
C PRO A 279 -6.77 -4.83 -14.84
N VAL A 280 -5.45 -4.98 -14.88
CA VAL A 280 -4.52 -3.89 -15.22
C VAL A 280 -4.20 -4.05 -16.69
N SER A 281 -4.38 -3.00 -17.49
CA SER A 281 -3.97 -2.99 -18.90
C SER A 281 -2.78 -2.05 -19.09
N ARG A 282 -1.93 -2.41 -20.06
CA ARG A 282 -0.82 -1.59 -20.52
C ARG A 282 -1.27 -0.78 -21.72
N SER A 283 -0.98 0.52 -21.73
CA SER A 283 -1.22 1.33 -22.91
C SER A 283 -0.38 0.88 -24.10
N PRO A 284 -0.79 1.21 -25.34
CA PRO A 284 0.10 1.14 -26.51
C PRO A 284 1.43 1.90 -26.29
N ASP A 285 1.39 2.95 -25.46
CA ASP A 285 2.53 3.80 -25.11
C ASP A 285 3.36 3.26 -23.91
N GLY A 286 3.01 2.11 -23.33
CA GLY A 286 3.79 1.41 -22.32
C GLY A 286 3.49 1.68 -20.84
N PHE A 287 2.50 2.51 -20.51
CA PHE A 287 2.15 2.95 -19.13
C PHE A 287 1.00 2.14 -18.51
N TRP A 288 0.94 2.06 -17.17
CA TRP A 288 -0.09 1.30 -16.43
C TRP A 288 -1.34 2.12 -16.14
N ARG A 289 -2.51 1.46 -16.20
CA ARG A 289 -3.84 2.08 -16.09
C ARG A 289 -4.76 1.29 -15.14
N ASN A 290 -5.68 1.97 -14.44
CA ASN A 290 -6.47 1.38 -13.35
C ASN A 290 -7.99 1.35 -13.61
N ARG A 291 -8.54 0.34 -14.30
CA ARG A 291 -10.01 0.12 -14.37
C ARG A 291 -10.38 -1.32 -14.72
N SER A 292 -11.63 -1.75 -14.45
CA SER A 292 -12.15 -3.02 -14.97
C SER A 292 -12.07 -3.09 -16.50
N SER A 293 -12.11 -4.28 -17.12
CA SER A 293 -11.98 -4.44 -18.57
C SER A 293 -13.05 -3.62 -19.32
N ASP A 294 -14.26 -3.54 -18.76
CA ASP A 294 -15.39 -2.83 -19.38
C ASP A 294 -15.27 -1.32 -19.20
N GLU A 295 -14.93 -0.84 -17.98
CA GLU A 295 -14.66 0.58 -17.73
C GLU A 295 -13.44 1.06 -18.53
N ARG A 296 -12.43 0.20 -18.70
CA ARG A 296 -11.24 0.49 -19.48
C ARG A 296 -11.54 0.51 -20.97
N THR A 297 -12.41 -0.37 -21.47
CA THR A 297 -12.89 -0.33 -22.86
C THR A 297 -13.57 1.01 -23.15
N ALA A 298 -14.37 1.51 -22.21
CA ALA A 298 -14.96 2.84 -22.32
C ALA A 298 -13.88 3.93 -22.29
N LEU A 299 -12.91 3.86 -21.36
CA LEU A 299 -11.86 4.88 -21.25
C LEU A 299 -10.88 4.89 -22.46
N ASP A 300 -10.56 3.72 -23.02
CA ASP A 300 -9.72 3.57 -24.21
C ASP A 300 -10.38 4.19 -25.45
N SER A 301 -11.71 4.22 -25.50
CA SER A 301 -12.43 4.88 -26.59
C SER A 301 -12.21 6.40 -26.64
N PHE A 302 -11.77 7.02 -25.55
CA PHE A 302 -11.43 8.45 -25.54
C PHE A 302 -9.98 8.72 -25.96
N GLU A 303 -9.10 7.73 -25.93
CA GLU A 303 -7.68 7.95 -26.19
C GLU A 303 -7.39 8.10 -27.69
N GLY A 304 -6.54 9.07 -28.02
CA GLY A 304 -6.33 9.52 -29.40
C GLY A 304 -7.49 10.36 -29.96
N GLN A 305 -8.56 10.57 -29.17
CA GLN A 305 -9.61 11.53 -29.50
C GLN A 305 -9.29 12.91 -28.93
N SER A 306 -9.98 13.93 -29.43
CA SER A 306 -9.96 15.25 -28.79
C SER A 306 -10.48 15.14 -27.36
N ALA A 307 -9.79 15.76 -26.41
CA ALA A 307 -10.22 15.75 -25.02
C ALA A 307 -11.62 16.36 -24.88
N PRO A 308 -12.53 15.74 -24.10
CA PRO A 308 -13.86 16.31 -23.86
C PRO A 308 -13.76 17.74 -23.26
N PRO A 309 -14.67 18.67 -23.58
CA PRO A 309 -14.61 20.01 -23.01
C PRO A 309 -14.88 19.98 -21.50
N LEU A 310 -14.25 20.91 -20.76
CA LEU A 310 -14.54 21.14 -19.34
C LEU A 310 -15.76 22.05 -19.20
N ALA A 311 -16.80 21.53 -18.56
CA ALA A 311 -17.99 22.28 -18.21
C ALA A 311 -17.81 22.92 -16.83
N ALA A 312 -17.33 24.16 -16.79
CA ALA A 312 -17.09 24.88 -15.53
C ALA A 312 -18.24 25.85 -15.20
N ALA A 313 -18.70 25.85 -13.96
CA ALA A 313 -19.60 26.89 -13.42
C ALA A 313 -18.83 28.16 -13.03
N GLY A 314 -17.52 28.05 -12.88
CA GLY A 314 -16.58 29.12 -12.59
C GLY A 314 -15.15 28.59 -12.57
N TRP A 315 -14.19 29.51 -12.61
CA TRP A 315 -12.78 29.20 -12.60
C TRP A 315 -12.08 29.92 -11.45
N LEU A 316 -11.14 29.23 -10.81
CA LEU A 316 -10.16 29.81 -9.90
C LEU A 316 -8.81 29.87 -10.61
N ASN A 317 -8.03 30.92 -10.33
CA ASN A 317 -6.68 31.11 -10.90
C ASN A 317 -6.59 31.09 -12.43
N ALA A 318 -7.70 31.35 -13.13
CA ALA A 318 -7.77 31.47 -14.57
C ALA A 318 -8.81 32.52 -14.96
N LYS A 319 -8.88 32.85 -16.25
CA LYS A 319 -9.96 33.70 -16.78
C LYS A 319 -11.32 33.02 -16.55
N SER A 320 -12.35 33.82 -16.30
CA SER A 320 -13.69 33.33 -15.94
C SER A 320 -14.35 32.47 -17.03
N ASP A 321 -13.91 32.60 -18.28
CA ASP A 321 -14.37 31.88 -19.46
C ASP A 321 -13.29 30.92 -20.03
N ALA A 322 -12.37 30.43 -19.18
CA ALA A 322 -11.32 29.52 -19.61
C ALA A 322 -11.87 28.22 -20.21
N THR A 323 -11.16 27.72 -21.22
CA THR A 323 -11.46 26.48 -21.95
C THR A 323 -10.16 25.69 -22.16
N LEU A 324 -10.28 24.42 -22.56
CA LEU A 324 -9.10 23.62 -22.91
C LEU A 324 -8.37 24.13 -24.16
N ASP A 325 -9.05 24.88 -25.05
CA ASP A 325 -8.43 25.44 -26.25
C ASP A 325 -7.41 26.54 -25.93
N ASP A 326 -7.56 27.21 -24.78
CA ASP A 326 -6.61 28.22 -24.30
C ASP A 326 -5.23 27.64 -23.99
N TYR A 327 -5.14 26.32 -23.85
CA TYR A 327 -3.93 25.58 -23.51
C TYR A 327 -3.40 24.74 -24.68
N ARG A 328 -3.86 24.97 -25.92
CA ARG A 328 -3.25 24.37 -27.11
C ARG A 328 -1.76 24.73 -27.20
N GLY A 329 -0.95 23.80 -27.67
CA GLY A 329 0.52 23.91 -27.64
C GLY A 329 1.15 23.54 -26.29
N LYS A 330 0.35 23.21 -25.27
CA LYS A 330 0.83 22.75 -23.95
C LYS A 330 0.44 21.30 -23.71
N VAL A 331 1.25 20.61 -22.90
CA VAL A 331 0.84 19.32 -22.32
C VAL A 331 -0.04 19.64 -21.11
N VAL A 332 -1.24 19.08 -21.04
CA VAL A 332 -2.20 19.38 -19.97
C VAL A 332 -2.42 18.14 -19.10
N LEU A 333 -2.14 18.26 -17.81
CA LEU A 333 -2.54 17.30 -16.78
C LEU A 333 -3.84 17.77 -16.14
N ILE A 334 -4.94 17.07 -16.41
CA ILE A 334 -6.22 17.29 -15.72
C ILE A 334 -6.25 16.42 -14.48
N GLU A 335 -6.47 17.04 -13.32
CA GLU A 335 -6.66 16.36 -12.04
C GLU A 335 -8.10 16.55 -11.57
N PHE A 336 -8.88 15.47 -11.52
CA PHE A 336 -10.19 15.46 -10.88
C PHE A 336 -10.02 15.29 -9.37
N TRP A 337 -10.46 16.28 -8.58
CA TRP A 337 -10.33 16.28 -7.12
C TRP A 337 -11.55 16.86 -6.38
N GLY A 338 -11.53 16.79 -5.05
CA GLY A 338 -12.53 17.45 -4.20
C GLY A 338 -11.98 17.76 -2.81
N THR A 339 -12.45 18.85 -2.18
CA THR A 339 -12.05 19.25 -0.82
C THR A 339 -12.40 18.22 0.27
N TRP A 340 -13.35 17.33 0.01
CA TRP A 340 -13.75 16.22 0.88
C TRP A 340 -12.93 14.94 0.64
N CYS A 341 -12.11 14.90 -0.41
CA CYS A 341 -11.36 13.72 -0.83
C CYS A 341 -9.98 13.68 -0.16
N GLY A 342 -9.86 12.92 0.94
CA GLY A 342 -8.59 12.73 1.64
C GLY A 342 -7.42 12.30 0.74
N PRO A 343 -7.59 11.29 -0.15
CA PRO A 343 -6.55 10.90 -1.09
C PRO A 343 -6.12 12.02 -2.05
N CYS A 344 -7.07 12.83 -2.54
CA CYS A 344 -6.78 13.96 -3.41
C CYS A 344 -5.90 15.00 -2.68
N ILE A 345 -6.24 15.32 -1.42
CA ILE A 345 -5.44 16.23 -0.59
C ILE A 345 -4.02 15.68 -0.38
N ALA A 346 -3.88 14.36 -0.17
CA ALA A 346 -2.58 13.72 0.01
C ALA A 346 -1.71 13.76 -1.27
N GLN A 347 -2.32 13.92 -2.45
CA GLN A 347 -1.67 13.96 -3.75
C GLN A 347 -1.20 15.38 -4.15
N LEU A 348 -1.79 16.44 -3.59
CA LEU A 348 -1.43 17.83 -3.89
C LEU A 348 0.07 18.15 -3.85
N PRO A 349 0.88 17.65 -2.89
CA PRO A 349 2.32 17.90 -2.89
C PRO A 349 3.04 17.34 -4.12
N GLU A 350 2.59 16.20 -4.65
CA GLU A 350 3.14 15.62 -5.87
C GLU A 350 2.75 16.44 -7.09
N ILE A 351 1.47 16.79 -7.24
CA ILE A 351 0.98 17.61 -8.36
C ILE A 351 1.70 18.96 -8.41
N ARG A 352 1.92 19.59 -7.25
CA ARG A 352 2.73 20.80 -7.14
C ARG A 352 4.16 20.58 -7.61
N ARG A 353 4.81 19.50 -7.19
CA ARG A 353 6.17 19.19 -7.65
C ARG A 353 6.21 19.03 -9.17
N LEU A 354 5.22 18.38 -9.78
CA LEU A 354 5.14 18.22 -11.24
C LEU A 354 4.93 19.57 -11.93
N HIS A 355 3.98 20.38 -11.44
CA HIS A 355 3.77 21.74 -11.91
C HIS A 355 5.08 22.54 -11.87
N ASP A 356 5.71 22.63 -10.70
CA ASP A 356 6.90 23.46 -10.50
C ASP A 356 8.10 22.97 -11.33
N ALA A 357 8.22 21.65 -11.57
CA ALA A 357 9.31 21.08 -12.36
C ALA A 357 9.14 21.27 -13.88
N TYR A 358 7.90 21.28 -14.38
CA TYR A 358 7.64 21.17 -15.83
C TYR A 358 6.82 22.34 -16.41
N ALA A 359 6.32 23.28 -15.61
CA ALA A 359 5.55 24.42 -16.11
C ALA A 359 6.31 25.21 -17.17
N ASP A 360 7.59 25.53 -16.91
CA ASP A 360 8.47 26.25 -17.84
C ASP A 360 8.78 25.44 -19.12
N GLN A 361 8.61 24.12 -19.07
CA GLN A 361 8.81 23.21 -20.21
C GLN A 361 7.53 23.03 -21.04
N GLY A 362 6.41 23.60 -20.59
CA GLY A 362 5.12 23.57 -21.29
C GLY A 362 4.08 22.63 -20.70
N LEU A 363 4.24 22.17 -19.45
CA LEU A 363 3.17 21.51 -18.70
C LEU A 363 2.20 22.56 -18.15
N VAL A 364 0.90 22.28 -18.22
CA VAL A 364 -0.15 22.98 -17.48
C VAL A 364 -0.93 21.96 -16.66
N VAL A 365 -1.09 22.23 -15.37
CA VAL A 365 -2.01 21.46 -14.52
C VAL A 365 -3.37 22.17 -14.53
N ILE A 366 -4.45 21.43 -14.64
CA ILE A 366 -5.82 21.95 -14.47
C ILE A 366 -6.52 21.07 -13.45
N GLY A 367 -6.89 21.65 -12.31
CA GLY A 367 -7.76 20.98 -11.35
C GLY A 367 -9.22 21.04 -11.81
N VAL A 368 -9.94 19.93 -11.77
CA VAL A 368 -11.40 19.90 -11.94
C VAL A 368 -12.01 19.49 -10.60
N HIS A 369 -12.58 20.46 -9.91
CA HIS A 369 -13.15 20.27 -8.59
C HIS A 369 -14.59 19.75 -8.71
N SER A 370 -14.91 18.67 -7.98
CA SER A 370 -16.27 18.10 -7.90
C SER A 370 -17.32 19.15 -7.48
N THR A 371 -18.56 18.99 -7.94
CA THR A 371 -19.70 19.79 -7.45
C THR A 371 -19.84 19.70 -5.92
N ARG A 372 -19.56 18.53 -5.34
CA ARG A 372 -19.55 18.33 -3.89
C ARG A 372 -18.37 19.06 -3.26
N GLY A 373 -18.68 19.99 -2.35
CA GLY A 373 -17.67 20.77 -1.61
C GLY A 373 -17.10 21.96 -2.39
N ALA A 374 -17.71 22.34 -3.52
CA ALA A 374 -17.31 23.47 -4.33
C ALA A 374 -17.40 24.82 -3.57
N ASP A 375 -18.30 24.92 -2.60
CA ASP A 375 -18.45 26.07 -1.69
C ASP A 375 -17.18 26.38 -0.88
N ARG A 376 -16.29 25.40 -0.71
CA ARG A 376 -15.02 25.55 0.00
C ARG A 376 -13.80 25.50 -0.90
N ALA A 377 -13.99 25.34 -2.21
CA ALA A 377 -12.89 25.11 -3.15
C ALA A 377 -11.95 26.32 -3.21
N GLU A 378 -12.49 27.54 -3.21
CA GLU A 378 -11.72 28.79 -3.24
C GLU A 378 -10.87 28.97 -1.97
N GLU A 379 -11.49 28.92 -0.79
CA GLU A 379 -10.77 28.99 0.50
C GLU A 379 -9.69 27.91 0.60
N PHE A 380 -10.00 26.68 0.16
CA PHE A 380 -9.03 25.59 0.14
C PHE A 380 -7.87 25.87 -0.82
N ALA A 381 -8.14 26.35 -2.04
CA ALA A 381 -7.13 26.66 -3.03
C ALA A 381 -6.19 27.78 -2.55
N GLU A 382 -6.74 28.82 -1.92
CA GLU A 382 -5.98 29.91 -1.30
C GLU A 382 -5.10 29.40 -0.15
N LYS A 383 -5.69 28.69 0.82
CA LYS A 383 -5.00 28.15 1.99
C LYS A 383 -3.84 27.23 1.59
N ASN A 384 -4.05 26.40 0.57
CA ASN A 384 -3.05 25.48 0.06
C ASN A 384 -2.17 26.09 -1.04
N ARG A 385 -2.36 27.38 -1.36
CA ARG A 385 -1.61 28.15 -2.37
C ARG A 385 -1.55 27.44 -3.72
N VAL A 386 -2.67 26.90 -4.19
CA VAL A 386 -2.76 26.22 -5.50
C VAL A 386 -2.48 27.25 -6.60
N PRO A 387 -1.39 27.11 -7.37
CA PRO A 387 -0.97 28.12 -8.34
C PRO A 387 -1.59 27.91 -9.73
N TRP A 388 -2.20 26.74 -9.98
CA TRP A 388 -2.73 26.37 -11.27
C TRP A 388 -4.25 26.63 -11.38
N PRO A 389 -4.79 26.72 -12.62
CA PRO A 389 -6.22 26.83 -12.89
C PRO A 389 -7.05 25.73 -12.23
N VAL A 390 -8.21 26.10 -11.66
CA VAL A 390 -9.20 25.15 -11.15
C VAL A 390 -10.57 25.43 -11.76
N ALA A 391 -11.10 24.48 -12.52
CA ALA A 391 -12.49 24.48 -12.99
C ALA A 391 -13.40 23.93 -11.87
N LEU A 392 -14.44 24.68 -11.52
CA LEU A 392 -15.52 24.19 -10.66
C LEU A 392 -16.54 23.47 -11.54
N ASP A 393 -16.62 22.13 -11.46
CA ASP A 393 -17.46 21.34 -12.36
C ASP A 393 -18.94 21.76 -12.26
N SER A 394 -19.58 21.94 -13.41
CA SER A 394 -20.98 22.34 -13.51
C SER A 394 -21.86 21.11 -13.64
N GLU A 395 -22.53 20.75 -12.55
CA GLU A 395 -23.46 19.62 -12.48
C GLU A 395 -22.79 18.28 -12.85
N ASP A 396 -21.53 18.07 -12.43
CA ASP A 396 -20.73 16.86 -12.69
C ASP A 396 -20.53 16.55 -14.20
N ARG A 397 -20.84 17.49 -15.10
CA ARG A 397 -20.77 17.28 -16.56
C ARG A 397 -19.37 16.94 -17.04
N SER A 398 -18.32 17.55 -16.46
CA SER A 398 -16.93 17.24 -16.82
C SER A 398 -16.55 15.85 -16.33
N LYS A 399 -16.90 15.52 -15.09
CA LYS A 399 -16.72 14.18 -14.52
C LYS A 399 -17.40 13.09 -15.37
N GLU A 400 -18.62 13.32 -15.82
CA GLU A 400 -19.35 12.40 -16.70
C GLU A 400 -18.68 12.29 -18.08
N ALA A 401 -18.32 13.42 -18.70
CA ALA A 401 -17.68 13.45 -20.02
C ALA A 401 -16.33 12.71 -20.05
N TYR A 402 -15.59 12.71 -18.94
CA TYR A 402 -14.32 12.01 -18.78
C TYR A 402 -14.45 10.60 -18.19
N GLY A 403 -15.67 10.14 -17.90
CA GLY A 403 -15.92 8.81 -17.33
C GLY A 403 -15.28 8.61 -15.94
N VAL A 404 -15.24 9.66 -15.12
CA VAL A 404 -14.61 9.63 -13.79
C VAL A 404 -15.47 8.83 -12.81
N GLN A 405 -14.99 7.64 -12.44
CA GLN A 405 -15.68 6.73 -11.50
C GLN A 405 -15.07 6.73 -10.09
N SER A 406 -13.87 7.31 -9.91
CA SER A 406 -13.18 7.40 -8.61
C SER A 406 -12.33 8.66 -8.53
N TRP A 407 -11.98 9.07 -7.30
CA TRP A 407 -11.20 10.29 -7.05
C TRP A 407 -9.96 9.94 -6.20
N PRO A 408 -8.79 10.55 -6.46
CA PRO A 408 -8.49 11.39 -7.62
C PRO A 408 -8.40 10.56 -8.92
N SER A 409 -8.61 11.23 -10.06
CA SER A 409 -8.34 10.67 -11.38
C SER A 409 -7.60 11.70 -12.23
N CYS A 410 -6.53 11.26 -12.89
CA CYS A 410 -5.68 12.13 -13.69
C CYS A 410 -5.76 11.76 -15.17
N TYR A 411 -5.80 12.77 -16.03
CA TYR A 411 -5.84 12.59 -17.48
C TYR A 411 -4.76 13.45 -18.13
N LEU A 412 -4.10 12.93 -19.15
CA LEU A 412 -3.01 13.61 -19.82
C LEU A 412 -3.38 13.89 -21.28
N ILE A 413 -3.22 15.15 -21.66
CA ILE A 413 -3.55 15.68 -22.98
C ILE A 413 -2.27 16.22 -23.61
N ASP A 414 -2.05 15.93 -24.90
CA ASP A 414 -0.90 16.44 -25.64
C ASP A 414 -1.08 17.89 -26.14
N ARG A 415 -0.03 18.42 -26.78
CA ARG A 415 -0.03 19.77 -27.36
C ARG A 415 -1.12 20.02 -28.41
N ARG A 416 -1.62 18.96 -29.05
CA ARG A 416 -2.68 19.03 -30.07
C ARG A 416 -4.08 19.02 -29.46
N GLY A 417 -4.19 18.80 -28.14
CA GLY A 417 -5.46 18.70 -27.45
C GLY A 417 -6.06 17.30 -27.45
N GLN A 418 -5.28 16.28 -27.82
CA GLN A 418 -5.76 14.89 -27.81
C GLN A 418 -5.54 14.28 -26.43
N LEU A 419 -6.55 13.56 -25.95
CA LEU A 419 -6.43 12.76 -24.74
C LEU A 419 -5.51 11.58 -25.03
N ARG A 420 -4.33 11.56 -24.42
CA ARG A 420 -3.34 10.48 -24.63
C ARG A 420 -3.46 9.40 -23.60
N MET A 421 -3.77 9.78 -22.36
CA MET A 421 -3.83 8.83 -21.25
C MET A 421 -5.01 9.17 -20.34
N ALA A 422 -5.93 8.22 -20.19
CA ALA A 422 -7.02 8.32 -19.24
C ALA A 422 -6.72 7.58 -17.94
N ASP A 423 -6.97 8.23 -16.81
CA ASP A 423 -6.80 7.69 -15.44
C ASP A 423 -5.38 7.17 -15.16
N ILE A 424 -4.39 8.03 -15.36
CA ILE A 424 -2.97 7.71 -15.17
C ILE A 424 -2.59 7.54 -13.69
N PHE A 425 -1.84 6.48 -13.41
CA PHE A 425 -1.38 6.11 -12.08
C PHE A 425 -0.26 7.02 -11.55
N ASP A 426 -0.24 7.28 -10.24
CA ASP A 426 0.72 8.18 -9.56
C ASP A 426 2.18 7.95 -9.98
N GLY A 427 2.61 6.69 -10.07
CA GLY A 427 3.98 6.32 -10.46
C GLY A 427 4.34 6.61 -11.93
N ASP A 428 3.35 6.65 -12.83
CA ASP A 428 3.55 6.78 -14.27
C ASP A 428 3.30 8.21 -14.79
N ARG A 429 2.77 9.11 -13.95
CA ARG A 429 2.48 10.50 -14.33
C ARG A 429 3.68 11.25 -14.86
N GLU A 430 4.77 11.24 -14.10
CA GLU A 430 5.96 12.01 -14.46
C GLU A 430 6.63 11.48 -15.73
N PRO A 431 6.88 10.16 -15.87
CA PRO A 431 7.36 9.60 -17.13
C PRO A 431 6.48 9.93 -18.34
N ALA A 432 5.15 9.88 -18.18
CA ALA A 432 4.22 10.21 -19.26
C ALA A 432 4.25 11.70 -19.63
N ILE A 433 4.30 12.58 -18.63
CA ILE A 433 4.46 14.03 -18.83
C ILE A 433 5.77 14.29 -19.60
N GLN A 434 6.88 13.71 -19.16
CA GLN A 434 8.17 13.87 -19.83
C GLN A 434 8.14 13.37 -21.28
N ALA A 435 7.48 12.25 -21.53
CA ALA A 435 7.31 11.71 -22.88
C ALA A 435 6.57 12.70 -23.80
N LEU A 436 5.41 13.21 -23.37
CA LEU A 436 4.65 14.18 -24.17
C LEU A 436 5.36 15.54 -24.31
N LEU A 437 6.13 15.96 -23.31
CA LEU A 437 6.92 17.19 -23.41
C LEU A 437 8.07 17.06 -24.41
N ALA A 438 8.62 15.85 -24.55
CA ALA A 438 9.69 15.53 -25.50
C ALA A 438 9.19 15.32 -26.94
N GLU A 439 7.89 15.06 -27.15
CA GLU A 439 7.30 15.02 -28.49
C GLU A 439 7.51 16.38 -29.18
N GLN A 440 8.10 16.36 -30.39
CA GLN A 440 8.18 17.55 -31.25
C GLN A 440 6.83 17.78 -31.92
N GLU A 441 6.43 19.04 -32.10
CA GLU A 441 5.10 19.43 -32.61
C GLU A 441 4.72 18.83 -33.97
#